data_AF-B4H2D6-F1
#
_entry.id   AF-B4H2D6-F1
#
_cell.length_a   1.000
_cell.length_b   1.000
_cell.length_c   1.000
_cell.angle_alpha   90.00
_cell.angle_beta   90.00
_cell.angle_gamma   90.00
#
_symmetry.space_group_name_H-M   'P 1'
#
loop_
_entity.id
_entity.type
_entity.pdbx_description
1 polymer ?
#
loop_
_entity_poly.entity_id
_entity_poly.type
_entity_poly.pdbx_seq_one_letter_code
_entity_poly.pdbx_strand_id
1 'polypeptide(L)' 'MNLYSGSVRRLLDSWPGKRRFGIYRFLPLFFVLGAALEFSMINWTVGETNFYRTFKRRQAKNYVEEQQHHQQQQQQHQQ' A
#
# COMPACT_ATOMS: atom_id res chain seq x y z
N MET A 1 23.90 -36.68 2.66
CA MET A 1 22.89 -37.05 3.68
C MET A 1 22.11 -35.80 4.01
N ASN A 2 20.79 -35.93 4.00
CA ASN A 2 19.83 -34.84 3.84
C ASN A 2 19.83 -33.90 5.05
N LEU A 3 20.18 -32.62 4.86
CA LEU A 3 20.24 -31.58 5.88
C LEU A 3 18.82 -31.11 6.27
N TYR A 4 17.94 -32.04 6.63
CA TYR A 4 16.65 -31.70 7.21
C TYR A 4 16.89 -31.29 8.67
N SER A 5 17.09 -29.99 8.85
CA SER A 5 17.33 -29.33 10.12
C SER A 5 16.31 -29.79 11.17
N GLY A 6 16.79 -30.61 12.12
CA GLY A 6 15.98 -31.10 13.24
C GLY A 6 15.28 -29.97 14.01
N SER A 7 15.87 -28.77 13.98
CA SER A 7 15.29 -27.54 14.53
C SER A 7 14.02 -27.09 13.80
N VAL A 8 14.01 -27.10 12.46
CA VAL A 8 12.81 -26.75 11.67
C VAL A 8 11.72 -27.79 11.89
N ARG A 9 12.09 -29.07 11.97
CA ARG A 9 11.14 -30.16 12.22
C ARG A 9 10.51 -30.06 13.62
N ARG A 10 11.30 -29.69 14.65
CA ARG A 10 10.80 -29.41 16.01
C ARG A 10 9.86 -28.22 16.05
N LEU A 11 10.18 -27.13 15.33
CA LEU A 11 9.31 -25.96 15.23
C LEU A 11 7.98 -26.30 14.54
N LEU A 12 8.02 -27.07 13.44
CA LEU A 12 6.81 -27.51 12.72
C LEU A 12 5.97 -28.49 13.53
N ASP A 13 6.59 -29.30 14.40
CA ASP A 13 5.89 -30.24 15.29
C ASP A 13 5.29 -29.57 16.53
N SER A 14 5.84 -28.43 16.95
CA SER A 14 5.26 -27.58 18.00
C SER A 14 4.00 -26.83 17.56
N TRP A 15 3.65 -26.84 16.28
CA TRP A 15 2.51 -26.08 15.78
C TRP A 15 1.17 -26.67 16.26
N PRO A 16 0.38 -25.92 17.05
CA PRO A 16 -0.92 -26.38 17.52
C PRO A 16 -1.87 -26.54 16.32
N GLY A 17 -2.54 -27.70 16.24
CA GLY A 17 -3.41 -28.04 15.11
C GLY A 17 -2.93 -29.19 14.23
N LYS A 18 -1.73 -29.74 14.45
CA LYS A 18 -1.22 -30.94 13.75
C LYS A 18 -2.19 -32.13 13.82
N ARG A 19 -2.91 -32.31 14.94
CA ARG A 19 -3.90 -33.40 15.15
C ARG A 19 -5.27 -33.17 14.50
N ARG A 20 -5.69 -31.91 14.28
CA ARG A 20 -7.04 -31.58 13.77
C ARG A 20 -7.04 -31.05 12.34
N PHE A 21 -5.98 -30.37 11.92
CA PHE A 21 -5.84 -29.77 10.58
C PHE A 21 -4.87 -30.54 9.66
N GLY A 22 -4.16 -31.56 10.15
CA GLY A 22 -3.40 -32.51 9.32
C GLY A 22 -2.46 -31.84 8.30
N ILE A 23 -2.74 -32.06 7.01
CA ILE A 23 -2.02 -31.47 5.87
C ILE A 23 -2.31 -29.96 5.74
N TYR A 24 -3.53 -29.52 6.07
CA TYR A 24 -4.00 -28.13 5.97
C TYR A 24 -3.65 -27.26 7.19
N ARG A 25 -2.69 -27.67 8.03
CA ARG A 25 -2.29 -26.93 9.25
C ARG A 25 -1.82 -25.49 8.99
N PHE A 26 -1.34 -25.21 7.78
CA PHE A 26 -0.90 -23.89 7.36
C PHE A 26 -2.00 -23.05 6.72
N LEU A 27 -3.17 -23.64 6.43
CA LEU A 27 -4.28 -22.93 5.80
C LEU A 27 -4.73 -21.70 6.61
N PRO A 28 -4.90 -21.78 7.95
CA PRO A 28 -5.25 -20.59 8.74
C PRO A 28 -4.15 -19.51 8.69
N LEU A 29 -2.88 -19.93 8.65
CA LEU A 29 -1.75 -19.00 8.57
C LEU A 29 -1.73 -18.26 7.23
N PHE A 30 -1.90 -18.98 6.12
CA PHE A 30 -1.98 -18.39 4.78
C PHE A 30 -3.22 -17.51 4.61
N PHE A 31 -4.34 -17.88 5.25
CA PHE A 31 -5.54 -17.04 5.25
C PHE A 31 -5.30 -15.70 5.94
N VAL A 32 -4.73 -15.71 7.15
CA VAL A 32 -4.39 -14.49 7.88
C VAL A 32 -3.32 -13.68 7.14
N LEU A 33 -2.32 -14.34 6.56
CA LEU A 33 -1.31 -13.67 5.70
C LEU A 33 -1.93 -13.02 4.47
N GLY A 34 -2.85 -13.70 3.79
CA GLY A 34 -3.58 -13.15 2.65
C GLY A 34 -4.40 -11.94 3.05
N ALA A 35 -5.17 -12.03 4.12
CA ALA A 35 -5.93 -10.90 4.67
C ALA A 35 -5.02 -9.74 5.09
N ALA A 36 -3.85 -10.03 5.68
CA ALA A 36 -2.87 -9.03 6.06
C ALA A 36 -2.23 -8.37 4.82
N LEU A 37 -1.99 -9.12 3.75
CA LEU A 37 -1.51 -8.57 2.48
C LEU A 37 -2.55 -7.66 1.83
N GLU A 38 -3.80 -8.08 1.75
CA GLU A 38 -4.91 -7.25 1.23
C GLU A 38 -5.06 -5.96 2.06
N PHE A 39 -5.06 -6.09 3.39
CA PHE A 39 -5.11 -4.95 4.30
C PHE A 39 -3.88 -4.05 4.15
N SER A 40 -2.69 -4.63 3.98
CA SER A 40 -1.47 -3.89 3.72
C SER A 40 -1.61 -3.16 2.38
N MET A 41 -1.99 -3.79 1.27
CA MET A 41 -2.13 -3.09 -0.01
C MET A 41 -3.04 -1.85 0.07
N ILE A 42 -4.09 -1.89 0.89
CA ILE A 42 -4.99 -0.74 1.12
C ILE A 42 -4.37 0.32 2.05
N ASN A 43 -3.76 -0.10 3.16
CA ASN A 43 -3.29 0.79 4.22
C ASN A 43 -1.81 1.22 4.07
N TRP A 44 -1.03 0.44 3.34
CA TRP A 44 0.40 0.57 3.10
C TRP A 44 0.64 1.61 2.02
N THR A 45 0.45 2.86 2.43
CA THR A 45 0.91 4.02 1.67
C THR A 45 2.36 4.28 2.07
N VAL A 46 3.34 3.62 1.43
CA VAL A 46 4.77 3.91 1.70
C VAL A 46 5.12 5.30 1.18
N GLY A 47 4.98 6.27 2.07
CA GLY A 47 5.53 7.61 1.91
C GLY A 47 4.91 8.45 0.78
N GLU A 48 5.47 9.66 0.65
CA GLU A 48 5.10 10.78 -0.23
C GLU A 48 5.12 10.50 -1.75
N THR A 49 5.02 9.26 -2.20
CA THR A 49 4.92 8.88 -3.63
C THR A 49 3.52 9.15 -4.21
N ASN A 50 2.80 10.10 -3.61
CA ASN A 50 1.55 10.60 -4.12
C ASN A 50 1.86 11.54 -5.30
N PHE A 51 2.20 10.96 -6.45
CA PHE A 51 2.23 11.64 -7.75
C PHE A 51 1.01 12.55 -7.92
N TYR A 52 -0.14 12.13 -7.37
CA TYR A 52 -1.39 12.88 -7.37
C TYR A 52 -1.32 14.19 -6.57
N ARG A 53 -0.66 14.25 -5.40
CA ARG A 53 -0.48 15.50 -4.65
C ARG A 53 0.38 16.49 -5.42
N THR A 54 1.47 16.03 -6.03
CA THR A 54 2.34 16.88 -6.83
C THR A 54 1.65 17.36 -8.10
N PHE A 55 0.90 16.47 -8.77
CA PHE A 55 0.10 16.79 -9.96
C PHE A 55 -1.04 17.76 -9.65
N LYS A 56 -1.85 17.49 -8.61
CA LYS A 56 -2.94 18.39 -8.18
C LYS A 56 -2.42 19.74 -7.70
N ARG A 57 -1.25 19.79 -7.05
CA ARG A 57 -0.61 21.05 -6.67
C ARG A 57 -0.19 21.88 -7.89
N ARG A 58 0.25 21.24 -8.98
CA ARG A 58 0.57 21.93 -10.25
C ARG A 58 -0.68 22.43 -10.97
N GLN A 59 -1.75 21.63 -11.06
CA GLN A 59 -3.02 22.08 -11.66
C GLN A 59 -3.63 23.26 -10.91
N ALA A 60 -3.62 23.23 -9.58
CA ALA A 60 -4.15 24.33 -8.77
C ALA A 60 -3.37 25.64 -9.01
N LYS A 61 -2.05 25.58 -9.19
CA LYS A 61 -1.23 26.76 -9.52
C LYS A 61 -1.56 27.33 -10.89
N ASN A 62 -1.64 26.48 -11.92
CA ASN A 62 -1.95 26.93 -13.28
C ASN A 62 -3.31 27.63 -13.35
N TYR A 63 -4.33 27.11 -12.66
CA TYR A 63 -5.67 27.73 -12.64
C TYR A 63 -5.66 29.12 -11.98
N VAL A 64 -4.88 29.30 -10.91
CA VAL A 64 -4.75 30.60 -10.23
C VAL A 64 -4.00 31.60 -11.11
N GLU A 65 -2.91 31.19 -11.76
CA GLU A 65 -2.15 32.06 -12.68
C GLU A 65 -3.02 32.49 -13.88
N GLU A 66 -3.80 31.58 -14.48
CA GLU A 66 -4.71 31.93 -15.58
C GLU A 66 -5.78 32.95 -15.17
N GLN A 67 -6.35 32.81 -13.97
CA GLN A 67 -7.34 33.78 -13.44
C GLN A 67 -6.72 35.16 -13.21
N GLN A 68 -5.49 35.19 -12.67
CA GLN A 68 -4.76 36.45 -12.46
C GLN A 68 -4.42 37.14 -13.78
N HIS A 69 -4.01 36.38 -14.81
CA HIS A 69 -3.75 36.94 -16.13
C HIS A 69 -5.02 37.50 -16.81
N HIS A 70 -6.16 36.81 -16.70
CA HIS A 70 -7.43 37.33 -17.24
C HIS A 70 -7.90 38.59 -16.51
N GLN A 71 -7.74 38.66 -15.19
CA GLN A 71 -8.05 39.87 -14.43
C GLN A 71 -7.14 41.05 -14.80
N GLN A 72 -5.84 40.80 -15.00
CA GLN A 72 -4.91 41.85 -15.45
C GLN A 72 -5.23 42.36 -16.85
N GLN A 73 -5.59 41.47 -17.79
CA GLN A 73 -6.00 41.87 -19.15
C GLN A 73 -7.29 42.69 -19.15
N GLN A 74 -8.27 42.32 -18.32
CA GLN A 74 -9.52 43.09 -18.20
C GLN A 74 -9.30 44.48 -17.60
N GLN A 75 -8.38 44.61 -16.63
CA GLN A 75 -8.03 45.92 -16.05
C GLN A 75 -7.26 46.81 -17.03
N GLN A 76 -6.43 46.24 -17.91
CA GLN A 76 -5.72 46.99 -18.95
C GLN A 76 -6.63 47.43 -20.11
N HIS A 77 -7.75 46.75 -20.36
CA HIS A 77 -8.73 47.17 -21.37
C HIS A 77 -9.78 48.17 -20.85
N GLN A 78 -9.80 48.43 -19.53
CA GLN A 78 -10.69 49.42 -18.89
C GLN A 78 -10.02 50.77 -18.58
N GLN A 79 -8.72 50.94 -18.87
CA GLN A 79 -8.00 52.22 -18.81
C GLN A 79 -7.77 52.77 -20.22
#